data_AF-A0A2V6AGZ0-F1
#
_entry.id   AF-A0A2V6AGZ0-F1
#
_cell.length_a   1.000
_cell.length_b   1.000
_cell.length_c   1.000
_cell.angle_alpha   90.00
_cell.angle_beta   90.00
_cell.angle_gamma   90.00
#
_symmetry.space_group_name_H-M   'P 1'
#
loop_
_entity.id
_entity.type
_entity.pdbx_description
1 polymer ?
#
loop_
_entity_poly.entity_id
_entity_poly.type
_entity_poly.pdbx_seq_one_letter_code
_entity_poly.pdbx_strand_id
1 'polypeptide(L)'
;MVAFKEEFPYLRTDSGQLFEFNRDWLHAAITRAADEAGYPRWWLTDHVTESIAFYLHLRNDENVVAFSQLSQTVRYVLKVIGYKEIVPHFAPSPPPISISLLDIAYEAGTGYELAFFDLLEKRINTLIETGVDDLQLCSLQSCVKQLRGVKAWTRACDALREEIVCFVREKLTANGSVTLFNCSLR
;
A
#
# COMPACT_ATOMS: atom_id res chain seq x y z
N MET A 1 -16.09 7.56 -23.98
CA MET A 1 -14.72 8.01 -23.70
C MET A 1 -13.93 6.78 -23.28
N VAL A 2 -13.04 6.29 -24.15
CA VAL A 2 -12.11 5.22 -23.78
C VAL A 2 -10.89 5.95 -23.24
N ALA A 3 -10.65 5.89 -21.93
CA ALA A 3 -9.41 6.41 -21.37
C ALA A 3 -8.28 5.54 -21.89
N PHE A 4 -7.35 6.11 -22.66
CA PHE A 4 -6.09 5.45 -22.94
C PHE A 4 -5.42 5.21 -21.59
N LYS A 5 -5.12 3.96 -21.24
CA LYS A 5 -4.29 3.65 -20.08
C LYS A 5 -2.96 4.33 -20.35
N GLU A 6 -2.65 5.40 -19.63
CA GLU A 6 -1.33 6.00 -19.68
C GLU A 6 -0.37 4.92 -19.16
N GLU A 7 0.39 4.32 -20.08
CA GLU A 7 1.37 3.29 -19.73
C GLU A 7 2.56 4.00 -19.09
N PHE A 8 2.62 3.94 -17.77
CA PHE A 8 3.79 4.31 -16.98
C PHE A 8 4.60 3.07 -16.64
N PRO A 9 5.93 3.20 -16.47
CA PRO A 9 6.76 2.10 -16.01
C PRO A 9 6.36 1.65 -14.60
N TYR A 10 6.62 0.38 -14.28
CA TYR A 10 6.48 -0.12 -12.92
C TYR A 10 7.58 0.45 -12.03
N LEU A 11 7.24 0.75 -10.78
CA LEU A 11 8.20 1.16 -9.76
C LEU A 11 8.58 -0.04 -8.90
N ARG A 12 9.89 -0.26 -8.71
CA ARG A 12 10.42 -1.30 -7.83
C ARG A 12 11.02 -0.72 -6.55
N THR A 13 10.53 -1.14 -5.40
CA THR A 13 11.12 -0.78 -4.10
C THR A 13 12.41 -1.54 -3.83
N ASP A 14 13.15 -1.17 -2.79
CA ASP A 14 14.41 -1.85 -2.42
C ASP A 14 14.16 -3.28 -1.87
N SER A 15 12.97 -3.54 -1.35
CA SER A 15 12.50 -4.86 -0.90
C SER A 15 12.06 -5.77 -2.06
N GLY A 16 11.78 -5.20 -3.23
CA GLY A 16 11.37 -5.94 -4.43
C GLY A 16 9.90 -5.77 -4.81
N GLN A 17 9.09 -5.09 -4.00
CA GLN A 17 7.70 -4.76 -4.33
C GLN A 17 7.62 -3.96 -5.64
N LEU A 18 6.76 -4.42 -6.55
CA LEU A 18 6.41 -3.73 -7.79
C LEU A 18 5.04 -3.08 -7.67
N PHE A 19 4.92 -1.84 -8.13
CA PHE A 19 3.63 -1.16 -8.24
C PHE A 19 3.58 -0.23 -9.45
N GLU A 20 2.39 -0.03 -10.00
CA GLU A 20 2.17 0.93 -11.10
C GLU A 20 2.32 2.36 -10.58
N PHE A 21 3.01 3.23 -11.34
CA PHE A 21 3.05 4.64 -11.01
C PHE A 21 1.64 5.25 -11.07
N ASN A 22 1.28 6.01 -10.04
CA ASN A 22 0.01 6.71 -9.93
C ASN A 22 0.26 8.19 -9.63
N ARG A 23 -0.32 9.08 -10.45
CA ARG A 23 -0.17 10.54 -10.33
C ARG A 23 -0.77 11.07 -9.03
N ASP A 24 -1.95 10.60 -8.64
CA ASP A 24 -2.65 11.01 -7.42
C ASP A 24 -1.83 10.65 -6.17
N TRP A 25 -1.18 9.48 -6.17
CA TRP A 25 -0.29 9.06 -5.10
C TRP A 25 0.92 10.02 -4.96
N LEU A 26 1.58 10.36 -6.07
CA LEU A 26 2.71 11.29 -6.05
C LEU A 26 2.27 12.70 -5.62
N HIS A 27 1.15 13.19 -6.17
CA HIS A 27 0.57 14.47 -5.83
C HIS A 27 0.25 14.58 -4.33
N ALA A 28 -0.37 13.54 -3.76
CA ALA A 28 -0.67 13.48 -2.34
C ALA A 28 0.60 13.48 -1.48
N ALA A 29 1.65 12.75 -1.91
CA ALA A 29 2.93 12.72 -1.20
C ALA A 29 3.63 14.09 -1.20
N ILE A 30 3.63 14.80 -2.34
CA ILE A 30 4.20 16.15 -2.45
C ILE A 30 3.38 17.16 -1.63
N THR A 31 2.05 17.10 -1.71
CA THR A 31 1.15 17.97 -0.93
C THR A 31 1.43 17.84 0.57
N ARG A 32 1.50 16.60 1.08
CA ARG A 32 1.80 16.37 2.51
C ARG A 32 3.16 16.94 2.91
N ALA A 33 4.20 16.71 2.09
CA ALA A 33 5.53 17.24 2.35
C ALA A 33 5.56 18.78 2.36
N ALA A 34 4.80 19.41 1.46
CA ALA A 34 4.69 20.87 1.38
C ALA A 34 3.95 21.43 2.60
N ASP A 35 2.83 20.81 3.00
CA ASP A 35 2.07 21.18 4.20
C ASP A 35 2.94 21.10 5.46
N GLU A 36 3.70 20.01 5.64
CA GLU A 36 4.63 19.84 6.77
C GLU A 36 5.78 20.85 6.77
N ALA A 37 6.25 21.25 5.59
CA ALA A 37 7.27 22.28 5.42
C ALA A 37 6.75 23.71 5.61
N GLY A 38 5.45 23.89 5.92
CA GLY A 38 4.83 25.20 6.15
C GLY A 38 4.29 25.88 4.89
N TYR A 39 4.09 25.13 3.81
CA TYR A 39 3.48 25.59 2.56
C TYR A 39 2.08 25.00 2.35
N PRO A 40 1.08 25.38 3.16
CA PRO A 40 -0.27 24.87 3.00
C PRO A 40 -0.85 25.24 1.64
N ARG A 41 -1.46 24.26 0.94
CA ARG A 41 -2.03 24.45 -0.42
C ARG A 41 -1.02 24.98 -1.43
N TRP A 42 0.18 24.41 -1.41
CA TRP A 42 1.25 24.82 -2.31
C TRP A 42 0.87 24.65 -3.79
N TRP A 43 0.83 25.78 -4.51
CA TRP A 43 0.30 25.89 -5.88
C TRP A 43 1.12 25.18 -6.96
N LEU A 44 2.36 24.77 -6.65
CA LEU A 44 3.25 24.08 -7.61
C LEU A 44 3.11 22.56 -7.59
N THR A 45 2.31 21.99 -6.68
CA THR A 45 2.18 20.53 -6.54
C THR A 45 1.75 19.87 -7.85
N ASP A 46 0.75 20.43 -8.54
CA ASP A 46 0.29 19.95 -9.85
C ASP A 46 1.43 19.97 -10.87
N HIS A 47 2.14 21.09 -10.98
CA HIS A 47 3.23 21.26 -11.95
C HIS A 47 4.41 20.32 -11.71
N VAL A 48 4.79 20.09 -10.45
CA VAL A 48 5.85 19.13 -10.11
C VAL A 48 5.41 17.71 -10.42
N THR A 49 4.17 17.35 -10.09
CA THR A 49 3.61 16.02 -10.36
C THR A 49 3.60 15.73 -11.86
N GLU A 50 3.10 16.67 -12.67
CA GLU A 50 3.06 16.57 -14.13
C GLU A 50 4.46 16.48 -14.75
N SER A 51 5.41 17.28 -14.24
CA SER A 51 6.80 17.24 -14.73
C SER A 51 7.45 15.88 -14.49
N ILE A 52 7.19 15.26 -13.33
CA ILE A 52 7.71 13.93 -13.00
C ILE A 52 7.00 12.83 -13.80
N ALA A 53 5.69 12.93 -13.97
CA ALA A 53 4.92 12.01 -14.81
C ALA A 53 5.42 12.05 -16.26
N PHE A 54 5.63 13.26 -16.81
CA PHE A 54 6.19 13.44 -18.15
C PHE A 54 7.60 12.85 -18.28
N TYR A 55 8.46 13.07 -17.26
CA TYR A 55 9.79 12.47 -17.22
C TYR A 55 9.75 10.92 -17.23
N LEU A 56 8.85 10.31 -16.45
CA LEU A 56 8.66 8.86 -16.44
C LEU A 56 8.13 8.33 -17.77
N HIS A 57 7.21 9.06 -18.39
CA HIS A 57 6.67 8.68 -19.69
C HIS A 57 7.74 8.68 -20.79
N LEU A 58 8.67 9.64 -20.77
CA LEU A 58 9.81 9.67 -21.69
C LEU A 58 10.79 8.50 -21.48
N ARG A 59 10.81 7.91 -20.28
CA ARG A 59 11.64 6.75 -19.93
C ARG A 59 10.95 5.40 -20.16
N ASN A 60 9.78 5.35 -20.80
CA ASN A 60 8.99 4.12 -20.95
C ASN A 60 9.68 2.98 -21.75
N ASP A 61 10.86 3.20 -22.34
CA ASP A 61 11.71 2.11 -22.84
C ASP A 61 12.25 1.20 -21.71
N GLU A 62 12.33 1.71 -20.47
CA GLU A 62 12.66 0.96 -19.26
C GLU A 62 11.36 0.47 -18.58
N ASN A 63 10.96 -0.79 -18.80
CA ASN A 63 9.74 -1.38 -18.21
C ASN A 63 9.63 -1.25 -16.67
N VAL A 64 10.75 -1.04 -15.98
CA VAL A 64 10.84 -0.94 -14.51
C VAL A 64 11.82 0.15 -14.12
N VAL A 65 11.38 1.07 -13.25
CA VAL A 65 12.18 2.15 -12.66
C VAL A 65 12.34 1.92 -11.15
N ALA A 66 13.53 2.18 -10.61
CA ALA A 66 13.73 2.06 -9.16
C ALA A 66 12.98 3.17 -8.39
N PHE A 67 12.31 2.80 -7.30
CA PHE A 67 11.59 3.73 -6.43
C PHE A 67 12.52 4.80 -5.84
N SER A 68 13.72 4.40 -5.45
CA SER A 68 14.78 5.30 -4.97
C SER A 68 15.18 6.34 -6.02
N GLN A 69 15.20 5.97 -7.30
CA GLN A 69 15.48 6.88 -8.41
C GLN A 69 14.35 7.90 -8.62
N LEU A 70 13.09 7.47 -8.55
CA LEU A 70 11.95 8.38 -8.59
C LEU A 70 12.01 9.38 -7.42
N SER A 71 12.21 8.86 -6.21
CA SER A 71 12.32 9.68 -4.99
C SER A 71 13.42 10.73 -5.13
N GLN A 72 14.59 10.33 -5.63
CA GLN A 72 15.70 11.25 -5.86
C GLN A 72 15.41 12.29 -6.95
N THR A 73 14.68 11.90 -8.00
CA THR A 73 14.26 12.82 -9.08
C THR A 73 13.34 13.90 -8.54
N VAL A 74 12.34 13.54 -7.74
CA VAL A 74 11.43 14.52 -7.10
C VAL A 74 12.21 15.45 -6.19
N ARG A 75 13.10 14.91 -5.34
CA ARG A 75 13.97 15.69 -4.45
C ARG A 75 14.85 16.66 -5.24
N TYR A 76 15.38 16.24 -6.38
CA TYR A 76 16.17 17.09 -7.26
C TYR A 76 15.32 18.23 -7.84
N VAL A 77 14.14 17.92 -8.39
CA VAL A 77 13.23 18.93 -8.93
C VAL A 77 12.90 19.98 -7.88
N LEU A 78 12.48 19.56 -6.68
CA LEU A 78 12.17 20.47 -5.55
C LEU A 78 13.33 21.41 -5.22
N LYS A 79 14.58 20.93 -5.25
CA LYS A 79 15.76 21.78 -5.04
C LYS A 79 15.96 22.79 -6.16
N VAL A 80 15.83 22.36 -7.42
CA VAL A 80 16.05 23.21 -8.60
C VAL A 80 15.03 24.34 -8.69
N ILE A 81 13.76 24.07 -8.34
CA ILE A 81 12.71 25.09 -8.31
C ILE A 81 12.73 25.97 -7.06
N GLY A 82 13.71 25.78 -6.16
CA GLY A 82 13.95 26.66 -5.00
C GLY A 82 13.24 26.27 -3.72
N TYR A 83 12.66 25.07 -3.62
CA TYR A 83 11.90 24.57 -2.46
C TYR A 83 12.64 23.43 -1.75
N LYS A 84 13.90 23.69 -1.37
CA LYS A 84 14.75 22.72 -0.67
C LYS A 84 14.21 22.37 0.73
N GLU A 85 13.37 23.23 1.29
CA GLU A 85 12.72 23.10 2.59
C GLU A 85 11.68 21.97 2.60
N ILE A 86 11.10 21.63 1.45
CA ILE A 86 10.13 20.53 1.30
C ILE A 86 10.83 19.16 1.27
N VAL A 87 12.07 19.12 0.78
CA VAL A 87 12.88 17.88 0.61
C VAL A 87 13.00 17.00 1.87
N PRO A 88 13.28 17.52 3.08
CA PRO A 88 13.35 16.68 4.28
C PRO A 88 12.00 16.04 4.64
N HIS A 89 10.88 16.68 4.31
CA HIS A 89 9.52 16.19 4.57
C HIS A 89 9.00 15.24 3.48
N PHE A 90 9.67 15.19 2.32
CA PHE A 90 9.29 14.30 1.24
C PHE A 90 9.72 12.85 1.51
N ALA A 91 8.90 12.14 2.26
CA ALA A 91 9.03 10.70 2.53
C ALA A 91 7.91 9.91 1.84
N PRO A 92 7.97 9.72 0.50
CA PRO A 92 7.00 8.88 -0.17
C PRO A 92 7.15 7.43 0.31
N SER A 93 6.03 6.79 0.66
CA SER A 93 5.96 5.35 0.86
C SER A 93 5.32 4.70 -0.37
N PRO A 94 5.73 3.48 -0.75
CA PRO A 94 5.00 2.72 -1.76
C PRO A 94 3.54 2.55 -1.31
N PRO A 95 2.59 2.44 -2.23
CA PRO A 95 1.20 2.17 -1.88
C PRO A 95 1.10 0.80 -1.17
N PRO A 96 0.23 0.69 -0.14
CA PRO A 96 0.06 -0.56 0.59
C PRO A 96 -0.55 -1.62 -0.31
N ILE A 97 -0.07 -2.86 -0.20
CA ILE A 97 -0.74 -4.01 -0.80
C ILE A 97 -1.90 -4.39 0.11
N SER A 98 -3.11 -4.34 -0.44
CA SER A 98 -4.34 -4.67 0.29
C SER A 98 -4.79 -6.09 0.03
N ILE A 99 -5.08 -6.84 1.09
CA ILE A 99 -5.75 -8.15 1.03
C ILE A 99 -7.12 -8.03 1.71
N SER A 100 -8.17 -8.50 1.02
CA SER A 100 -9.51 -8.69 1.60
C SER A 100 -9.56 -10.01 2.38
N LEU A 101 -9.74 -9.94 3.70
CA LEU A 101 -9.96 -11.14 4.52
C LEU A 101 -11.29 -11.82 4.21
N LEU A 102 -12.25 -11.07 3.69
CA LEU A 102 -13.55 -11.62 3.28
C LEU A 102 -13.40 -12.54 2.06
N ASP A 103 -12.53 -12.18 1.11
CA ASP A 103 -12.31 -12.97 -0.10
C ASP A 103 -11.67 -14.32 0.28
N ILE A 104 -10.72 -14.30 1.22
CA ILE A 104 -10.11 -15.50 1.79
C ILE A 104 -11.17 -16.35 2.51
N ALA A 105 -12.09 -15.74 3.25
CA ALA A 105 -13.18 -16.46 3.91
C ALA A 105 -14.17 -17.09 2.92
N TYR A 106 -14.40 -16.46 1.76
CA TYR A 106 -15.20 -17.05 0.69
C TYR A 106 -14.46 -18.22 0.02
N GLU A 107 -13.16 -18.10 -0.20
CA GLU A 107 -12.33 -19.18 -0.75
C GLU A 107 -12.24 -20.39 0.19
N ALA A 108 -12.13 -20.15 1.50
CA ALA A 108 -12.13 -21.19 2.52
C ALA A 108 -13.48 -21.92 2.64
N GLY A 109 -14.58 -21.22 2.34
CA GLY A 109 -15.94 -21.70 2.53
C GLY A 109 -16.51 -21.36 3.92
N THR A 110 -17.84 -21.21 3.99
CA THR A 110 -18.57 -20.83 5.22
C THR A 110 -18.35 -21.85 6.34
N GLY A 111 -17.91 -21.39 7.52
CA GLY A 111 -17.73 -22.23 8.71
C GLY A 111 -16.42 -23.00 8.79
N TYR A 112 -15.53 -22.87 7.80
CA TYR A 112 -14.24 -23.56 7.78
C TYR A 112 -13.11 -22.66 8.32
N GLU A 113 -13.17 -22.34 9.60
CA GLU A 113 -12.18 -21.46 10.28
C GLU A 113 -10.73 -21.96 10.10
N LEU A 114 -10.49 -23.28 10.20
CA LEU A 114 -9.15 -23.85 10.00
C LEU A 114 -8.63 -23.66 8.56
N ALA A 115 -9.47 -23.90 7.56
CA ALA A 115 -9.09 -23.70 6.15
C ALA A 115 -8.81 -22.23 5.85
N PHE A 116 -9.54 -21.32 6.50
CA PHE A 116 -9.28 -19.89 6.42
C PHE A 116 -7.90 -19.52 6.97
N PHE A 117 -7.51 -20.03 8.14
CA PHE A 117 -6.19 -19.76 8.72
C PHE A 117 -5.06 -20.31 7.84
N ASP A 118 -5.22 -21.50 7.26
CA ASP A 118 -4.24 -22.08 6.33
C ASP A 118 -4.06 -21.22 5.07
N LEU A 119 -5.17 -20.73 4.48
CA LEU A 119 -5.11 -19.86 3.29
C LEU A 119 -4.51 -18.50 3.62
N LEU A 120 -4.88 -17.92 4.75
CA LEU A 120 -4.35 -16.64 5.23
C LEU A 120 -2.84 -16.73 5.45
N GLU A 121 -2.36 -17.80 6.09
CA GLU A 121 -0.92 -18.04 6.29
C GLU A 121 -0.17 -18.13 4.97
N LYS A 122 -0.66 -18.96 4.04
CA LYS A 122 -0.02 -19.09 2.71
C LYS A 122 0.06 -17.74 2.02
N ARG A 123 -1.01 -16.95 2.06
CA ARG A 123 -1.06 -15.63 1.43
C ARG A 123 -0.07 -14.65 2.05
N ILE A 124 0.01 -14.61 3.37
CA ILE A 124 0.97 -13.78 4.10
C ILE A 124 2.41 -14.20 3.77
N ASN A 125 2.71 -15.50 3.80
CA ASN A 125 4.05 -16.00 3.49
C ASN A 125 4.47 -15.67 2.06
N THR A 126 3.60 -15.82 1.07
CA THR A 126 3.89 -15.42 -0.32
C THR A 126 4.19 -13.93 -0.45
N LEU A 127 3.47 -13.06 0.27
CA LEU A 127 3.75 -11.62 0.24
C LEU A 127 5.08 -11.29 0.92
N ILE A 128 5.40 -11.95 2.02
CA ILE A 128 6.68 -11.80 2.70
C ILE A 128 7.83 -12.22 1.77
N GLU A 129 7.71 -13.38 1.11
CA GLU A 129 8.69 -13.87 0.14
C GLU A 129 8.87 -12.92 -1.06
N THR A 130 7.82 -12.18 -1.42
CA THR A 130 7.86 -11.18 -2.50
C THR A 130 8.51 -9.86 -2.07
N GLY A 131 8.75 -9.66 -0.78
CA GLY A 131 9.35 -8.44 -0.24
C GLY A 131 8.38 -7.27 -0.22
N VAL A 132 7.18 -7.45 0.33
CA VAL A 132 6.20 -6.37 0.50
C VAL A 132 6.57 -5.47 1.69
N ASP A 133 6.61 -4.15 1.45
CA ASP A 133 6.97 -3.16 2.48
C ASP A 133 5.80 -2.78 3.41
N ASP A 134 4.59 -2.71 2.86
CA ASP A 134 3.38 -2.29 3.56
C ASP A 134 2.19 -3.18 3.15
N LEU A 135 1.63 -3.86 4.16
CA LEU A 135 0.53 -4.81 4.00
C LEU A 135 -0.68 -4.31 4.79
N GLN A 136 -1.79 -4.14 4.08
CA GLN A 136 -3.08 -3.78 4.65
C GLN A 136 -4.05 -4.96 4.57
N LEU A 137 -4.58 -5.37 5.73
CA LEU A 137 -5.66 -6.35 5.79
C LEU A 137 -7.00 -5.62 5.98
N CYS A 138 -7.94 -5.91 5.09
CA CYS A 138 -9.24 -5.23 5.01
C CYS A 138 -10.40 -6.20 5.23
N SER A 139 -11.60 -5.67 5.46
CA SER A 139 -12.85 -6.45 5.53
C SER A 139 -12.94 -7.44 6.71
N LEU A 140 -12.22 -7.18 7.81
CA LEU A 140 -12.17 -8.10 8.96
C LEU A 140 -13.56 -8.37 9.55
N GLN A 141 -14.40 -7.33 9.70
CA GLN A 141 -15.72 -7.49 10.30
C GLN A 141 -16.62 -8.40 9.44
N SER A 142 -16.63 -8.19 8.13
CA SER A 142 -17.39 -9.00 7.18
C SER A 142 -16.86 -10.43 7.11
N CYS A 143 -15.53 -10.60 7.13
CA CYS A 143 -14.86 -11.90 7.21
C CYS A 143 -15.33 -12.71 8.43
N VAL A 144 -15.29 -12.11 9.63
CA VAL A 144 -15.73 -12.77 10.87
C VAL A 144 -17.21 -13.18 10.79
N LYS A 145 -18.09 -12.31 10.29
CA LYS A 145 -19.52 -12.65 10.12
C LYS A 145 -19.71 -13.82 9.15
N GLN A 146 -18.95 -13.83 8.05
CA GLN A 146 -18.99 -14.87 7.04
C GLN A 146 -18.51 -16.21 7.62
N LEU A 147 -17.37 -16.24 8.32
CA LEU A 147 -16.85 -17.45 8.96
C LEU A 147 -17.80 -18.00 10.01
N ARG A 148 -18.44 -17.13 10.80
CA ARG A 148 -19.43 -17.52 11.82
C ARG A 148 -20.80 -17.85 11.25
N GLY A 149 -21.07 -17.55 9.98
CA GLY A 149 -22.39 -17.73 9.36
C GLY A 149 -23.50 -16.90 10.00
N VAL A 150 -23.17 -15.75 10.61
CA VAL A 150 -24.14 -14.91 11.35
C VAL A 150 -24.42 -13.59 10.65
N LYS A 151 -25.68 -13.13 10.75
CA LYS A 151 -26.09 -11.81 10.23
C LYS A 151 -25.81 -10.68 11.22
N ALA A 152 -25.95 -10.96 12.52
CA ALA A 152 -25.71 -10.03 13.62
C ALA A 152 -24.41 -10.36 14.35
N TRP A 153 -23.74 -9.33 14.86
CA TRP A 153 -22.50 -9.49 15.63
C TRP A 153 -22.79 -10.11 17.00
N THR A 154 -21.95 -11.04 17.45
CA THR A 154 -22.09 -11.73 18.73
C THR A 154 -20.76 -11.76 19.48
N ARG A 155 -20.77 -12.13 20.77
CA ARG A 155 -19.54 -12.29 21.56
C ARG A 155 -18.57 -13.31 20.97
N ALA A 156 -19.07 -14.32 20.26
CA ALA A 156 -18.22 -15.28 19.53
C ALA A 156 -17.51 -14.63 18.33
N CYS A 157 -18.10 -13.59 17.72
CA CYS A 157 -17.44 -12.79 16.70
C CYS A 157 -16.26 -11.99 17.26
N ASP A 158 -16.40 -11.45 18.49
CA ASP A 158 -15.28 -10.75 19.14
C ASP A 158 -14.10 -11.67 19.42
N ALA A 159 -14.37 -12.90 19.88
CA ALA A 159 -13.33 -13.92 20.09
C ALA A 159 -12.61 -14.25 18.77
N LEU A 160 -13.35 -14.59 17.72
CA LEU A 160 -12.75 -14.92 16.41
C LEU A 160 -11.98 -13.73 15.82
N ARG A 161 -12.50 -12.50 15.96
CA ARG A 161 -11.78 -11.30 15.51
C ARG A 161 -10.41 -11.20 16.18
N GLU A 162 -10.35 -11.41 17.50
CA GLU A 162 -9.10 -11.33 18.26
C GLU A 162 -8.15 -12.46 17.86
N GLU A 163 -8.65 -13.67 17.64
CA GLU A 163 -7.86 -14.80 17.15
C GLU A 163 -7.21 -14.48 15.79
N ILE A 164 -7.97 -13.94 14.84
CA ILE A 164 -7.44 -13.53 13.52
C ILE A 164 -6.34 -12.46 13.68
N VAL A 165 -6.58 -11.45 14.51
CA VAL A 165 -5.60 -10.37 14.72
C VAL A 165 -4.32 -10.89 15.39
N CYS A 166 -4.46 -11.74 16.42
CA CYS A 166 -3.33 -12.38 17.09
C CYS A 166 -2.52 -13.25 16.13
N PHE A 167 -3.20 -14.09 15.34
CA PHE A 167 -2.57 -14.95 14.35
C PHE A 167 -1.74 -14.16 13.34
N VAL A 168 -2.32 -13.10 12.77
CA VAL A 168 -1.60 -12.26 11.80
C VAL A 168 -0.38 -11.61 12.44
N ARG A 169 -0.52 -11.02 13.64
CA ARG A 169 0.59 -10.38 14.35
C ARG A 169 1.73 -11.37 14.63
N GLU A 170 1.39 -12.58 15.06
CA GLU A 170 2.38 -13.64 15.31
C GLU A 170 3.13 -14.00 14.02
N LYS A 171 2.43 -14.19 12.90
CA LYS A 171 3.07 -14.50 11.61
C LYS A 171 3.95 -13.36 11.08
N LEU A 172 3.55 -12.11 11.26
CA LEU A 172 4.34 -10.96 10.81
C LEU A 172 5.57 -10.73 11.69
N THR A 173 5.44 -10.90 13.02
CA THR A 173 6.57 -10.77 13.94
C THR A 173 7.60 -11.88 13.78
N ALA A 174 7.17 -13.12 13.54
CA ALA A 174 8.06 -14.26 13.30
C ALA A 174 8.95 -14.07 12.05
N ASN A 175 8.47 -13.32 11.05
CA ASN A 175 9.16 -13.14 9.78
C ASN A 175 9.97 -11.82 9.69
N GLY A 176 9.93 -10.97 10.71
CA GLY A 176 10.84 -9.83 10.89
C GLY A 176 10.82 -8.73 9.81
N SER A 177 9.80 -8.69 8.94
CA SER A 177 9.91 -7.97 7.65
C SER A 177 8.85 -6.91 7.36
N VAL A 178 7.78 -6.77 8.16
CA VAL A 178 6.73 -5.75 7.88
C VAL A 178 6.85 -4.58 8.84
N THR A 179 7.37 -3.46 8.34
CA THR A 179 7.59 -2.22 9.09
C THR A 179 6.30 -1.49 9.48
N LEU A 180 5.20 -1.71 8.77
CA LEU A 180 3.90 -1.10 9.06
C LEU A 180 2.77 -2.11 8.83
N PHE A 181 2.13 -2.55 9.90
CA PHE A 181 0.92 -3.37 9.83
C PHE A 181 -0.29 -2.49 10.12
N ASN A 182 -1.04 -2.14 9.08
CA ASN A 182 -2.32 -1.47 9.22
C ASN A 182 -3.45 -2.48 9.00
N CYS A 183 -3.93 -3.09 10.08
CA CYS A 183 -5.21 -3.78 10.04
C CYS A 183 -6.32 -2.73 10.03
N SER A 184 -6.73 -2.27 8.85
CA SER A 184 -7.85 -1.34 8.77
C SER A 184 -9.14 -2.09 9.10
N LEU A 185 -9.75 -1.76 10.24
CA LEU A 185 -11.03 -2.29 10.72
C LEU A 185 -12.26 -1.75 9.96
N ARG A 186 -12.06 -1.07 8.81
CA ARG A 186 -13.17 -0.48 8.06
C ARG A 186 -13.98 -1.52 7.30
#